data_AF-A0A3M5F2N8-F1
#
_entry.id   AF-A0A3M5F2N8-F1
#
_cell.length_a   1.000
_cell.length_b   1.000
_cell.length_c   1.000
_cell.angle_alpha   90.00
_cell.angle_beta   90.00
_cell.angle_gamma   90.00
#
_symmetry.space_group_name_H-M   'P 1'
#
loop_
_entity.id
_entity.type
_entity.pdbx_description
1 polymer ?
#
loop_
_entity_poly.entity_id
_entity_poly.type
_entity_poly.pdbx_seq_one_letter_code
_entity_poly.pdbx_strand_id
1 'polypeptide(L)'
;MPTVLPYFFSDSLRSRFTQDIHDAVGSSRISSEDGKWLQLLVGVSVEPSSDAPLPRADRLIIGDNSPANAELAGALLISDPTPGVAPVFLSTLTFGVERFESRTSLLSALQQRFGDVSDISTIEAERVEGSLFEAHTLAIMRQQAGHLERLLVQLQELPDLRAAAGKALQTALVQRGVADSVDVFSQVVQILGTDPGANPVVSSVVGTQYLADAAVQAFSLNVLPTGLIRQFLDARGLVLPQAQSELFELALADVVSGVRDAYEQLLSD
;
A
#
# COMPACT_ATOMS: atom_id res chain seq x y z
N MET A 1 -27.85 -7.20 19.63
CA MET A 1 -26.38 -7.11 19.75
C MET A 1 -26.02 -5.64 19.69
N PRO A 2 -25.43 -5.03 20.73
CA PRO A 2 -24.99 -3.64 20.63
C PRO A 2 -23.89 -3.58 19.57
N THR A 3 -24.15 -2.90 18.46
CA THR A 3 -23.17 -2.62 17.43
C THR A 3 -22.09 -1.73 18.04
N VAL A 4 -20.89 -2.27 18.22
CA VAL A 4 -19.72 -1.48 18.58
C VAL A 4 -19.50 -0.45 17.47
N LEU A 5 -19.61 0.83 17.80
CA LEU A 5 -19.36 1.90 16.84
C LEU A 5 -17.89 1.84 16.38
N PRO A 6 -17.59 2.05 15.09
CA PRO A 6 -16.21 2.11 14.62
C PRO A 6 -15.40 3.16 15.37
N TYR A 7 -14.12 2.88 15.61
CA TYR A 7 -13.28 3.70 16.50
C TYR A 7 -13.19 5.18 16.10
N PHE A 8 -13.33 5.47 14.80
CA PHE A 8 -13.23 6.80 14.22
C PHE A 8 -14.56 7.57 14.20
N PHE A 9 -15.65 7.02 14.76
CA PHE A 9 -16.91 7.75 14.89
C PHE A 9 -16.79 8.82 15.96
N SER A 10 -17.51 9.93 15.79
CA SER A 10 -17.43 11.09 16.68
C SER A 10 -17.65 10.74 18.15
N ASP A 11 -18.65 9.92 18.47
CA ASP A 11 -18.93 9.49 19.86
C ASP A 11 -17.84 8.57 20.42
N SER A 12 -17.30 7.68 19.58
CA SER A 12 -16.17 6.81 19.95
C SER A 12 -14.91 7.62 20.21
N LEU A 13 -14.60 8.60 19.35
CA LEU A 13 -13.47 9.52 19.51
C LEU A 13 -13.65 10.40 20.74
N ARG A 14 -14.87 10.88 21.02
CA ARG A 14 -15.20 11.66 22.22
C ARG A 14 -15.00 10.84 23.50
N SER A 15 -15.55 9.63 23.53
CA SER A 15 -15.39 8.72 24.67
C SER A 15 -13.92 8.37 24.89
N ARG A 16 -13.20 8.12 23.81
CA ARG A 16 -11.77 7.81 23.85
C ARG A 16 -10.94 8.99 24.35
N PHE A 17 -11.15 10.18 23.82
CA PHE A 17 -10.46 11.38 24.28
C PHE A 17 -10.71 11.66 25.77
N THR A 18 -11.95 11.43 26.24
CA THR A 18 -12.29 11.54 27.67
C THR A 18 -11.50 10.54 28.52
N GLN A 19 -11.37 9.29 28.04
CA GLN A 19 -10.55 8.27 28.69
C GLN A 19 -9.06 8.62 28.65
N ASP A 20 -8.55 9.10 27.51
CA ASP A 20 -7.15 9.48 27.32
C ASP A 20 -6.74 10.61 28.28
N ILE A 21 -7.64 11.56 28.54
CA ILE A 21 -7.45 12.59 29.58
C ILE A 21 -7.34 11.94 30.96
N HIS A 22 -8.25 11.05 31.31
CA HIS A 22 -8.25 10.38 32.61
C HIS A 22 -6.97 9.57 32.82
N ASP A 23 -6.55 8.83 31.80
CA ASP A 23 -5.33 8.02 31.82
C ASP A 23 -4.08 8.90 31.91
N ALA A 24 -4.05 10.04 31.20
CA ALA A 24 -2.93 10.99 31.26
C ALA A 24 -2.81 11.65 32.65
N VAL A 25 -3.92 11.97 33.32
CA VAL A 25 -3.92 12.46 34.71
C VAL A 25 -3.48 11.35 35.66
N GLY A 26 -4.05 10.15 35.54
CA GLY A 26 -3.74 9.01 36.40
C GLY A 26 -2.29 8.53 36.31
N SER A 27 -1.66 8.75 35.16
CA SER A 27 -0.24 8.46 34.91
C SER A 27 0.70 9.66 35.14
N SER A 28 0.17 10.79 35.62
CA SER A 28 0.93 12.03 35.84
C SER A 28 1.62 12.59 34.59
N ARG A 29 1.15 12.25 33.37
CA ARG A 29 1.60 12.89 32.12
C ARG A 29 1.09 14.33 32.01
N ILE A 30 -0.06 14.63 32.61
CA ILE A 30 -0.64 15.97 32.72
C ILE A 30 -1.14 16.20 34.14
N SER A 31 -1.29 17.46 34.54
CA SER A 31 -1.86 17.80 35.85
C SER A 31 -3.37 17.61 35.88
N SER A 32 -3.96 17.54 37.08
CA SER A 32 -5.43 17.49 37.22
C SER A 32 -6.12 18.77 36.75
N GLU A 33 -5.43 19.91 36.77
CA GLU A 33 -5.94 21.18 36.23
C GLU A 33 -5.96 21.14 34.70
N ASP A 34 -4.88 20.68 34.07
CA ASP A 34 -4.84 20.45 32.62
C ASP A 34 -5.96 19.51 32.17
N GLY A 35 -6.19 18.42 32.92
CA GLY A 35 -7.26 17.47 32.60
C GLY A 35 -8.65 18.11 32.64
N LYS A 36 -8.94 18.95 33.64
CA LYS A 36 -10.22 19.71 33.71
C LYS A 36 -10.35 20.70 32.57
N TRP A 37 -9.26 21.39 32.21
CA TRP A 37 -9.25 22.33 31.11
C TRP A 37 -9.47 21.64 29.76
N LEU A 38 -8.82 20.50 29.50
CA LEU A 38 -9.04 19.71 28.28
C LEU A 38 -10.45 19.12 28.18
N GLN A 39 -11.09 18.78 29.31
CA GLN A 39 -12.49 18.30 29.32
C GLN A 39 -13.48 19.34 28.79
N LEU A 40 -13.13 20.63 28.75
CA LEU A 40 -13.96 21.66 28.14
C LEU A 40 -14.21 21.41 26.64
N LEU A 41 -13.31 20.69 25.95
CA LEU A 41 -13.49 20.29 24.54
C LEU A 41 -14.50 19.16 24.34
N VAL A 42 -14.83 18.41 25.40
CA VAL A 42 -15.78 17.29 25.36
C VAL A 42 -17.23 17.80 25.44
N GLY A 43 -17.46 18.96 26.05
CA GLY A 43 -18.78 19.56 26.22
C GLY A 43 -19.33 20.14 24.90
N VAL A 44 -20.65 20.01 24.69
CA VAL A 44 -21.35 20.55 23.50
C VAL A 44 -21.78 22.01 23.69
N SER A 45 -21.77 22.54 24.91
CA SER A 45 -22.16 23.91 25.18
C SER A 45 -21.57 24.37 26.51
N VAL A 46 -20.36 24.94 26.46
CA VAL A 46 -19.87 25.75 27.57
C VAL A 46 -20.41 27.15 27.29
N GLU A 47 -21.52 27.53 27.93
CA GLU A 47 -21.73 28.96 28.14
C GLU A 47 -20.47 29.48 28.83
N PRO A 48 -19.81 30.54 28.31
CA PRO A 48 -18.56 31.03 28.86
C PRO A 48 -18.84 31.67 30.22
N SER A 49 -18.97 30.85 31.26
CA SER A 49 -19.20 31.26 32.65
C SER A 49 -17.93 31.14 33.49
N SER A 50 -16.76 31.09 32.86
CA SER A 50 -15.46 31.04 33.53
C SER A 50 -14.52 32.02 32.85
N ASP A 51 -13.78 32.81 33.64
CA ASP A 51 -12.73 33.73 33.19
C ASP A 51 -11.58 33.01 32.42
N ALA A 52 -11.57 31.68 32.38
CA ALA A 52 -10.56 30.90 31.67
C ALA A 52 -10.94 30.73 30.18
N PRO A 53 -10.02 31.02 29.24
CA PRO A 53 -10.28 30.85 27.82
C PRO A 53 -10.51 29.38 27.46
N LEU A 54 -11.48 29.13 26.58
CA LEU A 54 -11.76 27.79 26.06
C LEU A 54 -10.53 27.26 25.28
N PRO A 55 -10.16 25.97 25.45
CA PRO A 55 -9.08 25.37 24.69
C PRO A 55 -9.33 25.50 23.19
N ARG A 56 -8.28 25.85 22.44
CA ARG A 56 -8.28 25.82 20.99
C ARG A 56 -7.74 24.47 20.53
N ALA A 57 -8.46 23.80 19.62
CA ALA A 57 -8.00 22.59 18.96
C ALA A 57 -7.70 22.86 17.48
N ASP A 58 -6.54 22.45 17.02
CA ASP A 58 -6.08 22.52 15.64
C ASP A 58 -5.77 21.10 15.13
N ARG A 59 -6.07 20.84 13.86
CA ARG A 59 -5.60 19.64 13.16
C ARG A 59 -4.19 19.86 12.65
N LEU A 60 -3.40 18.80 12.61
CA LEU A 60 -2.06 18.83 12.04
C LEU A 60 -2.14 18.42 10.56
N ILE A 61 -1.59 19.26 9.68
CA ILE A 61 -1.51 19.01 8.24
C ILE A 61 -0.06 19.11 7.78
N ILE A 62 0.25 18.49 6.64
CA ILE A 62 1.52 18.67 5.94
C ILE A 62 1.27 19.75 4.87
N GLY A 63 2.03 20.83 4.87
CA GLY A 63 1.72 22.04 4.09
C GLY A 63 2.11 21.97 2.62
N ASP A 64 2.61 20.83 2.14
CA ASP A 64 2.57 20.47 0.72
C ASP A 64 1.20 19.87 0.31
N ASN A 65 0.22 19.85 1.23
CA ASN A 65 -1.06 19.16 1.10
C ASN A 65 -0.94 17.65 0.83
N SER A 66 0.22 17.05 1.10
CA SER A 66 0.36 15.60 1.03
C SER A 66 -0.55 14.94 2.09
N PRO A 67 -1.05 13.73 1.81
CA PRO A 67 -1.87 13.01 2.76
C PRO A 67 -1.04 12.74 4.02
N ALA A 68 -1.50 13.28 5.14
CA ALA A 68 -0.91 13.02 6.44
C ALA A 68 -0.83 11.51 6.71
N ASN A 69 0.21 11.09 7.45
CA ASN A 69 0.26 9.73 7.97
C ASN A 69 -0.94 9.47 8.91
N ALA A 70 -1.24 8.20 9.16
CA ALA A 70 -2.43 7.81 9.94
C ALA A 70 -2.47 8.46 11.33
N GLU A 71 -1.30 8.62 11.96
CA GLU A 71 -1.20 9.17 13.31
C GLU A 71 -1.45 10.69 13.32
N LEU A 72 -0.91 11.44 12.36
CA LEU A 72 -1.14 12.89 12.21
C LEU A 72 -2.58 13.20 11.78
N ALA A 73 -3.18 12.37 10.92
CA ALA A 73 -4.58 12.53 10.52
C ALA A 73 -5.56 12.39 11.70
N GLY A 74 -5.17 11.62 12.73
CA GLY A 74 -5.89 11.47 13.99
C GLY A 74 -5.34 12.33 15.14
N ALA A 75 -4.43 13.27 14.85
CA ALA A 75 -3.79 14.09 15.87
C ALA A 75 -4.49 15.44 16.03
N LEU A 76 -4.64 15.86 17.29
CA LEU A 76 -5.11 17.19 17.66
C LEU A 76 -4.01 17.92 18.43
N LEU A 77 -3.63 19.10 17.94
CA LEU A 77 -2.88 20.07 18.71
C LEU A 77 -3.88 20.90 19.52
N ILE A 78 -3.70 20.94 20.84
CA ILE A 78 -4.57 21.70 21.73
C ILE A 78 -3.72 22.74 22.46
N SER A 79 -4.11 24.01 22.37
CA SER A 79 -3.39 25.12 22.99
C SER A 79 -4.35 26.16 23.56
N ASP A 80 -3.81 27.08 24.34
CA ASP A 80 -4.52 28.32 24.65
C ASP A 80 -4.85 29.05 23.33
N PRO A 81 -6.03 29.71 23.21
CA PRO A 81 -6.35 30.51 22.04
C PRO A 81 -5.43 31.73 21.87
N THR A 82 -4.79 32.18 22.95
CA THR A 82 -3.79 33.24 22.95
C THR A 82 -2.49 32.72 22.34
N PRO A 83 -2.00 33.30 21.23
CA PRO A 83 -0.80 32.80 20.56
C PRO A 83 0.43 32.81 21.46
N GLY A 84 1.20 31.71 21.44
CA GLY A 84 2.49 31.61 22.13
C GLY A 84 2.40 31.24 23.62
N VAL A 85 1.20 31.04 24.16
CA VAL A 85 1.03 30.55 25.54
C VAL A 85 1.36 29.06 25.60
N ALA A 86 2.20 28.70 26.56
CA ALA A 86 2.52 27.34 26.95
C ALA A 86 1.72 26.95 28.21
N PRO A 87 1.48 25.66 28.46
CA PRO A 87 1.87 24.50 27.66
C PRO A 87 1.01 24.32 26.40
N VAL A 88 1.42 23.41 25.52
CA VAL A 88 0.56 22.86 24.47
C VAL A 88 0.39 21.36 24.69
N PHE A 89 -0.71 20.82 24.20
CA PHE A 89 -1.03 19.40 24.32
C PHE A 89 -1.17 18.77 22.95
N LEU A 90 -0.75 17.52 22.85
CA LEU A 90 -0.98 16.68 21.69
C LEU A 90 -1.92 15.55 22.12
N SER A 91 -3.00 15.36 21.37
CA SER A 91 -3.82 14.16 21.48
C SER A 91 -3.62 13.33 20.23
N THR A 92 -3.21 12.07 20.38
CA THR A 92 -3.12 11.13 19.26
C THR A 92 -3.86 9.84 19.51
N LEU A 93 -4.13 9.09 18.43
CA LEU A 93 -4.74 7.78 18.53
C LEU A 93 -3.82 6.73 19.16
N THR A 94 -2.50 6.85 19.08
CA THR A 94 -1.62 5.83 19.67
C THR A 94 -1.26 6.14 21.12
N PHE A 95 -0.98 7.41 21.44
CA PHE A 95 -0.38 7.81 22.72
C PHE A 95 -1.34 8.54 23.67
N GLY A 96 -2.56 8.84 23.21
CA GLY A 96 -3.52 9.62 23.98
C GLY A 96 -3.04 11.05 24.16
N VAL A 97 -3.25 11.62 25.34
CA VAL A 97 -2.88 13.01 25.65
C VAL A 97 -1.46 13.11 26.23
N GLU A 98 -0.69 14.03 25.65
CA GLU A 98 0.67 14.38 26.03
C GLU A 98 0.83 15.90 26.19
N ARG A 99 1.67 16.33 27.15
CA ARG A 99 1.97 17.74 27.42
C ARG A 99 3.35 18.11 26.91
N PHE A 100 3.45 19.29 26.33
CA PHE A 100 4.70 19.88 25.85
C PHE A 100 4.88 21.30 26.37
N GLU A 101 6.10 21.63 26.77
CA GLU A 101 6.45 22.95 27.33
C GLU A 101 6.37 24.08 26.28
N SER A 102 6.37 23.74 25.00
CA SER A 102 6.19 24.70 23.91
C SER A 102 5.77 24.03 22.62
N ARG A 103 5.20 24.80 21.69
CA ARG A 103 4.93 24.34 20.32
C ARG A 103 6.19 23.84 19.62
N THR A 104 7.33 24.47 19.84
CA THR A 104 8.62 24.04 19.29
C THR A 104 9.00 22.64 19.78
N SER A 105 8.87 22.37 21.08
CA SER A 105 9.17 21.04 21.64
C SER A 105 8.23 19.95 21.11
N LEU A 106 6.96 20.28 20.89
CA LEU A 106 6.00 19.37 20.26
C LEU A 106 6.41 19.05 18.82
N LEU A 107 6.75 20.07 18.02
CA LEU A 107 7.18 19.86 16.64
C LEU A 107 8.45 19.01 16.59
N SER A 108 9.45 19.28 17.43
CA SER A 108 10.65 18.44 17.50
C SER A 108 10.36 16.98 17.89
N ALA A 109 9.39 16.74 18.79
CA ALA A 109 8.98 15.38 19.13
C ALA A 109 8.27 14.67 17.96
N LEU A 110 7.41 15.38 17.21
CA LEU A 110 6.78 14.83 16.01
C LEU A 110 7.84 14.48 14.95
N GLN A 111 8.82 15.36 14.74
CA GLN A 111 9.94 15.13 13.80
C GLN A 111 10.73 13.86 14.16
N GLN A 112 11.03 13.65 15.44
CA GLN A 112 11.75 12.45 15.89
C GLN A 112 10.93 11.17 15.73
N ARG A 113 9.61 11.23 15.95
CA ARG A 113 8.73 10.06 15.88
C ARG A 113 8.48 9.59 14.45
N PHE A 114 8.34 10.52 13.53
CA PHE A 114 7.96 10.23 12.16
C PHE A 114 9.16 10.42 11.23
N GLY A 115 10.31 9.81 11.51
CA GLY A 115 11.60 10.02 10.83
C GLY A 115 11.62 9.97 9.28
N ASP A 116 10.51 9.60 8.62
CA ASP A 116 10.26 9.78 7.18
C ASP A 116 9.84 11.21 6.79
N VAL A 117 9.58 12.09 7.75
CA VAL A 117 9.47 13.54 7.52
C VAL A 117 10.89 14.11 7.46
N SER A 118 11.69 13.66 6.48
CA SER A 118 13.05 14.16 6.27
C SER A 118 13.10 15.52 5.56
N ASP A 119 11.96 16.06 5.16
CA ASP A 119 11.81 17.43 4.64
C ASP A 119 10.76 18.21 5.46
N ILE A 120 11.10 18.55 6.71
CA ILE A 120 10.21 19.32 7.61
C ILE A 120 10.26 20.80 7.24
N SER A 121 9.50 21.17 6.21
CA SER A 121 9.22 22.58 5.95
C SER A 121 7.82 23.03 6.36
N THR A 122 6.84 22.16 6.63
CA THR A 122 5.46 22.65 6.82
C THR A 122 4.53 21.69 7.59
N ILE A 123 4.87 21.22 8.80
CA ILE A 123 3.76 20.76 9.69
C ILE A 123 3.00 22.02 10.11
N GLU A 124 1.82 22.19 9.55
CA GLU A 124 0.94 23.32 9.82
C GLU A 124 -0.18 22.91 10.78
N ALA A 125 -0.68 23.88 11.52
CA ALA A 125 -1.82 23.70 12.41
C ALA A 125 -2.99 24.50 11.84
N GLU A 126 -4.04 23.79 11.46
CA GLU A 126 -5.25 24.40 10.94
C GLU A 126 -6.35 24.30 11.99
N ARG A 127 -7.01 25.42 12.26
CA ARG A 127 -8.07 25.47 13.25
C ARG A 127 -9.22 24.55 12.87
N VAL A 128 -9.66 23.74 13.83
CA VAL A 128 -10.90 22.98 13.70
C VAL A 128 -12.07 23.91 13.98
N GLU A 129 -12.82 24.25 12.94
CA GLU A 129 -14.08 25.00 13.03
C GLU A 129 -15.25 24.03 13.28
N GLY A 130 -16.15 24.38 14.21
CA GLY A 130 -17.36 23.58 14.50
C GLY A 130 -17.14 22.37 15.42
N SER A 131 -17.81 21.25 15.11
CA SER A 131 -17.79 20.03 15.93
C SER A 131 -16.45 19.31 15.84
N LEU A 132 -15.65 19.38 16.91
CA LEU A 132 -14.29 18.84 16.97
C LEU A 132 -14.21 17.36 16.54
N PHE A 133 -15.07 16.52 17.11
CA PHE A 133 -15.02 15.08 16.88
C PHE A 133 -15.59 14.67 15.51
N GLU A 134 -16.48 15.46 14.91
CA GLU A 134 -16.90 15.27 13.52
C GLU A 134 -15.78 15.63 12.56
N ALA A 135 -15.11 16.76 12.76
CA ALA A 135 -13.95 17.14 11.95
C ALA A 135 -12.82 16.10 12.07
N HIS A 136 -12.60 15.57 13.27
CA HIS A 136 -11.64 14.50 13.53
C HIS A 136 -12.04 13.19 12.82
N THR A 137 -13.32 12.82 12.84
CA THR A 137 -13.86 11.68 12.08
C THR A 137 -13.56 11.82 10.59
N LEU A 138 -13.84 12.99 10.01
CA LEU A 138 -13.62 13.25 8.59
C LEU A 138 -12.14 13.22 8.21
N ALA A 139 -11.25 13.71 9.07
CA ALA A 139 -9.81 13.66 8.84
C ALA A 139 -9.29 12.22 8.76
N ILE A 140 -9.70 11.37 9.71
CA ILE A 140 -9.33 9.94 9.72
C ILE A 140 -9.90 9.23 8.47
N MET A 141 -11.17 9.46 8.13
CA MET A 141 -11.79 8.85 6.95
C MET A 141 -11.07 9.22 5.65
N ARG A 142 -10.68 10.49 5.48
CA ARG A 142 -9.93 10.94 4.29
C ARG A 142 -8.57 10.26 4.20
N GLN A 143 -7.86 10.12 5.32
CA GLN A 143 -6.58 9.42 5.35
C GLN A 143 -6.75 7.94 4.99
N GLN A 144 -7.78 7.26 5.53
CA GLN A 144 -8.06 5.87 5.22
C GLN A 144 -8.41 5.66 3.74
N ALA A 145 -9.27 6.53 3.17
CA ALA A 145 -9.62 6.47 1.75
C ALA A 145 -8.37 6.62 0.87
N GLY A 146 -7.55 7.66 1.12
CA GLY A 146 -6.32 7.86 0.36
C GLY A 146 -5.30 6.74 0.54
N HIS A 147 -5.25 6.10 1.71
CA HIS A 147 -4.40 4.92 1.92
C HIS A 147 -4.87 3.71 1.10
N LEU A 148 -6.18 3.44 1.05
CA LEU A 148 -6.75 2.37 0.24
C LEU A 148 -6.53 2.61 -1.26
N GLU A 149 -6.65 3.86 -1.73
CA GLU A 149 -6.33 4.22 -3.11
C GLU A 149 -4.87 3.93 -3.45
N ARG A 150 -3.93 4.30 -2.57
CA ARG A 150 -2.50 3.96 -2.77
C ARG A 150 -2.24 2.46 -2.78
N LEU A 151 -2.87 1.71 -1.87
CA LEU A 151 -2.76 0.25 -1.86
C LEU A 151 -3.34 -0.38 -3.13
N LEU A 152 -4.43 0.18 -3.66
CA LEU A 152 -5.02 -0.29 -4.92
C LEU A 152 -4.05 -0.07 -6.09
N VAL A 153 -3.43 1.11 -6.18
CA VAL A 153 -2.41 1.39 -7.20
C VAL A 153 -1.24 0.41 -7.08
N GLN A 154 -0.70 0.23 -5.88
CA GLN A 154 0.39 -0.72 -5.64
C GLN A 154 0.01 -2.15 -6.03
N LEU A 155 -1.21 -2.58 -5.73
CA LEU A 155 -1.70 -3.90 -6.10
C LEU A 155 -1.84 -4.06 -7.62
N GLN A 156 -2.25 -3.00 -8.33
CA GLN A 156 -2.36 -2.99 -9.79
C GLN A 156 -0.99 -2.99 -10.48
N GLU A 157 0.02 -2.42 -9.84
CA GLU A 157 1.42 -2.39 -10.32
C GLU A 157 2.17 -3.70 -10.04
N LEU A 158 1.63 -4.61 -9.22
CA LEU A 158 2.27 -5.91 -8.99
C LEU A 158 2.34 -6.72 -10.30
N PRO A 159 3.54 -7.20 -10.69
CA PRO A 159 3.67 -8.08 -11.83
C PRO A 159 2.85 -9.35 -11.62
N ASP A 160 2.10 -9.78 -12.63
CA ASP A 160 1.44 -11.08 -12.56
C ASP A 160 2.42 -12.22 -12.89
N LEU A 161 2.03 -13.45 -12.58
CA LEU A 161 2.86 -14.64 -12.84
C LEU A 161 3.17 -14.80 -14.34
N ARG A 162 2.26 -14.41 -15.22
CA ARG A 162 2.44 -14.52 -16.67
C ARG A 162 3.51 -13.55 -17.17
N ALA A 163 3.53 -12.33 -16.65
CA ALA A 163 4.54 -11.32 -16.92
C ALA A 163 5.91 -11.79 -16.43
N ALA A 164 6.01 -12.28 -15.19
CA ALA A 164 7.27 -12.77 -14.63
C ALA A 164 7.81 -14.02 -15.37
N ALA A 165 6.96 -15.02 -15.62
CA ALA A 165 7.35 -16.23 -16.35
C ALA A 165 7.70 -15.92 -17.81
N GLY A 166 6.93 -15.04 -18.47
CA GLY A 166 7.23 -14.56 -19.81
C GLY A 166 8.57 -13.81 -19.87
N LYS A 167 8.81 -12.85 -18.97
CA LYS A 167 10.08 -12.12 -18.88
C LYS A 167 11.26 -13.07 -18.62
N ALA A 168 11.11 -14.05 -17.74
CA ALA A 168 12.13 -15.07 -17.51
C ALA A 168 12.44 -15.88 -18.78
N LEU A 169 11.41 -16.30 -19.52
CA LEU A 169 11.58 -16.98 -20.81
C LEU A 169 12.27 -16.07 -21.84
N GLN A 170 11.85 -14.81 -21.95
CA GLN A 170 12.45 -13.83 -22.86
C GLN A 170 13.95 -13.69 -22.56
N THR A 171 14.32 -13.52 -21.30
CA THR A 171 15.73 -13.44 -20.87
C THR A 171 16.49 -14.73 -21.19
N ALA A 172 15.91 -15.90 -20.93
CA ALA A 172 16.54 -17.19 -21.22
C ALA A 172 16.78 -17.41 -22.72
N LEU A 173 15.87 -16.94 -23.58
CA LEU A 173 15.99 -16.97 -25.04
C LEU A 173 17.05 -15.98 -25.54
N VAL A 174 17.11 -14.78 -24.94
CA VAL A 174 18.13 -13.77 -25.26
C VAL A 174 19.52 -14.30 -24.96
N GLN A 175 19.73 -14.91 -23.80
CA GLN A 175 21.01 -15.51 -23.40
C GLN A 175 21.47 -16.64 -24.33
N ARG A 176 20.52 -17.29 -25.03
CA ARG A 176 20.78 -18.36 -26.00
C ARG A 176 20.97 -17.85 -27.44
N GLY A 177 20.94 -16.53 -27.66
CA GLY A 177 21.09 -15.94 -28.99
C GLY A 177 19.86 -16.09 -29.89
N VAL A 178 18.68 -16.33 -29.32
CA VAL A 178 17.40 -16.45 -30.04
C VAL A 178 16.65 -15.08 -30.08
N ALA A 179 17.35 -14.02 -29.66
CA ALA A 179 16.80 -12.75 -29.16
C ALA A 179 16.01 -11.89 -30.15
N ASP A 180 16.42 -11.78 -31.41
CA ASP A 180 16.15 -10.54 -32.18
C ASP A 180 14.76 -10.45 -32.84
N SER A 181 13.90 -11.48 -32.71
CA SER A 181 12.58 -11.47 -33.35
C SER A 181 11.46 -12.12 -32.55
N VAL A 182 11.75 -12.58 -31.33
CA VAL A 182 10.79 -13.33 -30.52
C VAL A 182 10.22 -12.43 -29.44
N ASP A 183 8.92 -12.19 -29.51
CA ASP A 183 8.14 -11.64 -28.42
C ASP A 183 7.29 -12.76 -27.83
N VAL A 184 7.70 -13.23 -26.64
CA VAL A 184 7.04 -14.36 -25.96
C VAL A 184 5.58 -14.08 -25.58
N PHE A 185 5.15 -12.82 -25.54
CA PHE A 185 3.78 -12.45 -25.18
C PHE A 185 2.81 -12.47 -26.36
N SER A 186 3.32 -12.36 -27.59
CA SER A 186 2.52 -12.37 -28.81
C SER A 186 2.71 -13.62 -29.66
N GLN A 187 3.84 -14.31 -29.53
CA GLN A 187 4.16 -15.49 -30.33
C GLN A 187 3.50 -16.76 -29.80
N VAL A 188 2.97 -17.55 -30.73
CA VAL A 188 2.18 -18.76 -30.47
C VAL A 188 3.02 -20.01 -30.70
N VAL A 189 2.83 -21.01 -29.84
CA VAL A 189 3.31 -22.38 -30.01
C VAL A 189 2.13 -23.32 -30.28
N GLN A 190 2.30 -24.24 -31.21
CA GLN A 190 1.31 -25.26 -31.51
C GLN A 190 1.52 -26.48 -30.62
N ILE A 191 0.43 -27.11 -30.18
CA ILE A 191 0.44 -28.38 -29.48
C ILE A 191 -0.03 -29.44 -30.47
N LEU A 192 0.81 -30.44 -30.71
CA LEU A 192 0.53 -31.55 -31.61
C LEU A 192 0.23 -32.81 -30.81
N GLY A 193 -0.75 -33.58 -31.27
CA GLY A 193 -0.97 -34.95 -30.79
C GLY A 193 -0.05 -35.93 -31.50
N THR A 194 0.66 -36.75 -30.75
CA THR A 194 1.43 -37.90 -31.25
C THR A 194 0.62 -39.17 -31.00
N ASP A 195 -0.33 -39.45 -31.89
CA ASP A 195 -1.16 -40.65 -31.80
C ASP A 195 -0.34 -41.87 -32.28
N PRO A 196 -0.12 -42.91 -31.46
CA PRO A 196 0.75 -44.04 -31.80
C PRO A 196 0.27 -44.91 -32.98
N GLY A 197 -0.92 -44.64 -33.54
CA GLY A 197 -1.49 -45.35 -34.70
C GLY A 197 -1.77 -44.49 -35.94
N ALA A 198 -1.52 -43.18 -35.90
CA ALA A 198 -1.73 -42.31 -37.06
C ALA A 198 -0.54 -42.38 -38.02
N ASN A 199 -0.82 -42.26 -39.33
CA ASN A 199 0.23 -42.13 -40.35
C ASN A 199 1.22 -41.03 -39.93
N PRO A 200 2.55 -41.26 -39.97
CA PRO A 200 3.59 -40.33 -39.48
C PRO A 200 3.66 -38.99 -40.24
N VAL A 201 2.73 -38.74 -41.16
CA VAL A 201 2.68 -37.59 -42.05
C VAL A 201 1.68 -36.53 -41.56
N VAL A 202 0.77 -36.86 -40.63
CA VAL A 202 -0.28 -35.91 -40.18
C VAL A 202 -0.37 -35.89 -38.66
N SER A 203 0.60 -35.24 -38.00
CA SER A 203 0.40 -34.80 -36.62
C SER A 203 -0.71 -33.74 -36.60
N SER A 204 -1.84 -34.03 -35.97
CA SER A 204 -2.94 -33.06 -35.86
C SER A 204 -2.62 -32.03 -34.79
N VAL A 205 -2.74 -30.74 -35.13
CA VAL A 205 -2.72 -29.65 -34.14
C VAL A 205 -3.93 -29.82 -33.23
N VAL A 206 -3.68 -30.10 -31.96
CA VAL A 206 -4.73 -30.27 -30.94
C VAL A 206 -5.01 -28.97 -30.18
N GLY A 207 -4.13 -27.98 -30.29
CA GLY A 207 -4.31 -26.66 -29.68
C GLY A 207 -3.17 -25.70 -29.99
N THR A 208 -3.33 -24.47 -29.51
CA THR A 208 -2.34 -23.40 -29.56
C THR A 208 -2.28 -22.69 -28.22
N GLN A 209 -1.12 -22.16 -27.85
CA GLN A 209 -0.95 -21.31 -26.67
C GLN A 209 0.16 -20.28 -26.90
N TYR A 210 0.19 -19.19 -26.14
CA TYR A 210 1.32 -18.26 -26.22
C TYR A 210 2.57 -18.84 -25.55
N LEU A 211 3.75 -18.38 -25.96
CA LEU A 211 5.00 -18.77 -25.31
C LEU A 211 5.03 -18.37 -23.83
N ALA A 212 4.46 -17.20 -23.46
CA ALA A 212 4.30 -16.81 -22.07
C ALA A 212 3.44 -17.80 -21.28
N ASP A 213 2.39 -18.37 -21.87
CA ASP A 213 1.55 -19.37 -21.20
C ASP A 213 2.29 -20.71 -21.08
N ALA A 214 3.13 -21.05 -22.07
CA ALA A 214 4.04 -22.19 -21.97
C ALA A 214 5.05 -22.02 -20.83
N ALA A 215 5.54 -20.79 -20.59
CA ALA A 215 6.42 -20.47 -19.48
C ALA A 215 5.70 -20.62 -18.13
N VAL A 216 4.46 -20.13 -18.01
CA VAL A 216 3.63 -20.32 -16.80
C VAL A 216 3.39 -21.80 -16.54
N GLN A 217 3.09 -22.57 -17.59
CA GLN A 217 2.90 -24.02 -17.50
C GLN A 217 4.17 -24.73 -17.01
N ALA A 218 5.34 -24.36 -17.54
CA ALA A 218 6.64 -24.88 -17.11
C ALA A 218 6.94 -24.52 -15.65
N PHE A 219 6.68 -23.27 -15.25
CA PHE A 219 6.83 -22.82 -13.87
C PHE A 219 5.92 -23.56 -12.89
N SER A 220 4.67 -23.82 -13.29
CA SER A 220 3.65 -24.48 -12.46
C SER A 220 3.84 -26.01 -12.36
N LEU A 221 4.93 -26.56 -12.90
CA LEU A 221 5.19 -28.01 -13.02
C LEU A 221 4.08 -28.79 -13.74
N ASN A 222 3.25 -28.10 -14.53
CA ASN A 222 2.19 -28.71 -15.33
C ASN A 222 2.79 -29.20 -16.65
N VAL A 223 3.48 -30.34 -16.62
CA VAL A 223 4.09 -30.93 -17.82
C VAL A 223 3.03 -31.18 -18.90
N LEU A 224 3.40 -31.07 -20.18
CA LEU A 224 2.52 -31.50 -21.26
C LEU A 224 2.09 -32.96 -21.01
N PRO A 225 0.80 -33.29 -21.15
CA PRO A 225 0.34 -34.67 -21.13
C PRO A 225 1.14 -35.57 -22.07
N THR A 226 1.35 -36.82 -21.67
CA THR A 226 2.02 -37.81 -22.51
C THR A 226 1.28 -37.97 -23.84
N GLY A 227 2.03 -37.97 -24.95
CA GLY A 227 1.44 -38.01 -26.29
C GLY A 227 1.16 -36.62 -26.89
N LEU A 228 1.59 -35.54 -26.23
CA LEU A 228 1.56 -34.18 -26.78
C LEU A 228 2.97 -33.61 -26.88
N ILE A 229 3.24 -32.88 -27.96
CA ILE A 229 4.51 -32.16 -28.16
C ILE A 229 4.25 -30.71 -28.56
N ARG A 230 5.18 -29.81 -28.24
CA ARG A 230 5.16 -28.42 -28.71
C ARG A 230 5.86 -28.32 -30.06
N GLN A 231 5.25 -27.58 -30.98
CA GLN A 231 5.86 -27.17 -32.25
C GLN A 231 6.00 -25.65 -32.24
N PHE A 232 7.25 -25.18 -32.21
CA PHE A 232 7.60 -23.77 -32.20
C PHE A 232 7.55 -23.19 -33.61
N LEU A 233 7.06 -21.97 -33.71
CA LEU A 233 6.90 -21.24 -34.96
C LEU A 233 7.79 -20.00 -34.95
N ASP A 234 8.19 -19.49 -36.11
CA ASP A 234 8.80 -18.16 -36.26
C ASP A 234 7.73 -17.05 -36.24
N ALA A 235 8.16 -15.78 -36.29
CA ALA A 235 7.27 -14.62 -36.32
C ALA A 235 6.33 -14.57 -37.55
N ARG A 236 6.57 -15.40 -38.58
CA ARG A 236 5.72 -15.53 -39.77
C ARG A 236 4.81 -16.76 -39.71
N GLY A 237 4.84 -17.50 -38.60
CA GLY A 237 4.06 -18.72 -38.40
C GLY A 237 4.65 -19.98 -39.06
N LEU A 238 5.91 -19.94 -39.50
CA LEU A 238 6.59 -21.10 -40.09
C LEU A 238 7.25 -21.95 -39.00
N VAL A 239 7.23 -23.27 -39.16
CA VAL A 239 7.83 -24.19 -38.19
C VAL A 239 9.34 -23.95 -38.06
N LEU A 240 9.82 -23.81 -36.82
CA LEU A 240 11.25 -23.66 -36.56
C LEU A 240 12.01 -24.96 -36.84
N PRO A 241 13.26 -24.88 -37.33
CA PRO A 241 14.14 -26.03 -37.42
C PRO A 241 14.30 -26.73 -36.06
N GLN A 242 14.56 -28.03 -36.08
CA GLN A 242 14.71 -28.84 -34.86
C GLN A 242 15.75 -28.25 -33.89
N ALA A 243 16.92 -27.86 -34.39
CA ALA A 243 17.99 -27.27 -33.57
C ALA A 243 17.55 -25.98 -32.85
N GLN A 244 16.67 -25.17 -33.46
CA GLN A 244 16.12 -23.98 -32.82
C GLN A 244 15.02 -24.36 -31.84
N SER A 245 14.14 -25.30 -32.19
CA SER A 245 13.09 -25.81 -31.29
C SER A 245 13.66 -26.38 -29.99
N GLU A 246 14.81 -27.06 -30.05
CA GLU A 246 15.52 -27.56 -28.86
C GLU A 246 15.98 -26.42 -27.93
N LEU A 247 16.41 -25.28 -28.47
CA LEU A 247 16.77 -24.11 -27.67
C LEU A 247 15.56 -23.52 -26.92
N PHE A 248 14.37 -23.55 -27.52
CA PHE A 248 13.14 -23.10 -26.85
C PHE A 248 12.72 -24.04 -25.71
N GLU A 249 12.81 -25.36 -25.90
CA GLU A 249 12.51 -26.30 -24.81
C GLU A 249 13.51 -26.18 -23.66
N LEU A 250 14.80 -26.00 -23.95
CA LEU A 250 15.81 -25.71 -22.93
C LEU A 250 15.55 -24.39 -22.21
N ALA A 251 15.12 -23.35 -22.94
CA ALA A 251 14.76 -22.07 -22.33
C ALA A 251 13.52 -22.20 -21.41
N LEU A 252 12.51 -22.99 -21.82
CA LEU A 252 11.32 -23.28 -21.01
C LEU A 252 11.66 -24.05 -19.73
N ALA A 253 12.59 -25.00 -19.79
CA ALA A 253 13.04 -25.74 -18.61
C ALA A 253 13.72 -24.82 -17.58
N ASP A 254 14.44 -23.80 -18.04
CA ASP A 254 15.16 -22.86 -17.18
C ASP A 254 14.28 -21.77 -16.56
N VAL A 255 13.06 -21.56 -17.08
CA VAL A 255 12.11 -20.54 -16.58
C VAL A 255 11.97 -20.61 -15.06
N VAL A 256 11.84 -21.82 -14.50
CA VAL A 256 11.68 -22.04 -13.05
C VAL A 256 12.74 -21.33 -12.22
N SER A 257 13.99 -21.34 -12.69
CA SER A 257 15.12 -20.71 -12.00
C SER A 257 15.16 -19.19 -12.14
N GLY A 258 14.54 -18.63 -13.19
CA GLY A 258 14.60 -17.22 -13.54
C GLY A 258 13.37 -16.38 -13.15
N VAL A 259 12.23 -17.01 -12.81
CA VAL A 259 10.98 -16.26 -12.52
C VAL A 259 11.14 -15.30 -11.34
N ARG A 260 11.85 -15.69 -10.27
CA ARG A 260 12.05 -14.81 -9.10
C ARG A 260 12.78 -13.54 -9.49
N ASP A 261 13.91 -13.69 -10.16
CA ASP A 261 14.76 -12.55 -10.53
C ASP A 261 14.04 -11.66 -11.57
N ALA A 262 13.26 -12.25 -12.48
CA ALA A 262 12.41 -11.52 -13.41
C ALA A 262 11.28 -10.75 -12.72
N TYR A 263 10.67 -11.32 -11.68
CA TYR A 263 9.65 -10.66 -10.87
C TYR A 263 10.22 -9.47 -10.11
N GLU A 264 11.41 -9.60 -9.50
CA GLU A 264 12.09 -8.51 -8.81
C GLU A 264 12.48 -7.36 -9.75
N GLN A 265 12.88 -7.68 -10.99
CA GLN A 265 13.12 -6.68 -12.03
C GLN A 265 11.83 -5.94 -12.41
N LEU A 266 10.74 -6.66 -12.63
CA LEU A 266 9.45 -6.06 -12.98
C LEU A 266 8.83 -5.22 -11.84
N LEU A 267 9.23 -5.46 -10.59
CA LEU A 267 8.86 -4.60 -9.46
C LEU A 267 9.69 -3.31 -9.38
N SER A 268 10.85 -3.29 -10.03
CA SER A 268 11.81 -2.18 -9.97
C SER A 268 11.76 -1.27 -11.22
N ASP A 269 11.18 -1.77 -12.31
CA ASP A 269 10.94 -1.08 -13.60
C ASP A 269 9.65 -0.25 -13.55
#